data_AF-A0A950EXY0-F1
#
_entry.id   AF-A0A950EXY0-F1
#
_cell.length_a   1.000
_cell.length_b   1.000
_cell.length_c   1.000
_cell.angle_alpha   90.00
_cell.angle_beta   90.00
_cell.angle_gamma   90.00
#
_symmetry.space_group_name_H-M   'P 1'
#
loop_
_entity.id
_entity.type
_entity.pdbx_description
1 polymer ?
#
loop_
_entity_poly.entity_id
_entity_poly.type
_entity_poly.pdbx_seq_one_letter_code
_entity_poly.pdbx_strand_id
1 'polypeptide(L)' 'HRRGLGTWNVLCLIDEARRRGLPHLYLGYWVADCLSLAYKSSFRPFEILGPDGAWHPL' A
#
# COMPACT_ATOMS: atom_id res chain seq x y z
N HIS A 1 -9.42 -17.65 -10.22
CA HIS A 1 -9.75 -16.25 -10.57
C HIS A 1 -9.75 -15.35 -9.33
N ARG A 2 -8.59 -14.82 -8.92
CA ARG A 2 -8.51 -13.87 -7.80
C ARG A 2 -8.86 -12.47 -8.32
N ARG A 3 -10.16 -12.22 -8.47
CA ARG A 3 -10.71 -10.92 -8.89
C ARG A 3 -10.19 -9.82 -7.96
N GLY A 4 -9.73 -8.70 -8.52
CA GLY A 4 -8.92 -7.63 -7.90
C GLY A 4 -9.51 -6.86 -6.71
N LEU A 5 -10.14 -7.54 -5.76
CA LEU A 5 -10.69 -6.95 -4.53
C LEU A 5 -9.61 -6.24 -3.69
N GLY A 6 -8.39 -6.78 -3.66
CA GLY A 6 -7.25 -6.13 -2.99
C GLY A 6 -6.89 -4.80 -3.64
N THR A 7 -6.74 -4.78 -4.97
CA THR A 7 -6.50 -3.56 -5.75
C THR A 7 -7.64 -2.55 -5.57
N TRP A 8 -8.89 -3.00 -5.64
CA TRP A 8 -10.06 -2.15 -5.44
C TRP A 8 -10.08 -1.50 -4.06
N ASN A 9 -9.83 -2.29 -3.01
CA ASN A 9 -9.76 -1.77 -1.65
C ASN A 9 -8.70 -0.67 -1.50
N VAL A 10 -7.50 -0.86 -2.08
CA VAL A 10 -6.45 0.17 -2.04
C VAL A 10 -6.89 1.43 -2.78
N LEU A 11 -7.55 1.32 -3.93
CA LEU A 11 -8.08 2.48 -4.66
C LEU A 11 -9.13 3.24 -3.84
N CYS A 12 -10.05 2.53 -3.16
CA CYS A 12 -11.02 3.15 -2.27
C CYS A 12 -10.35 3.90 -1.11
N LEU A 13 -9.32 3.32 -0.50
CA LEU A 13 -8.58 3.96 0.59
C LEU A 13 -7.79 5.19 0.11
N ILE A 14 -7.22 5.14 -1.09
CA ILE A 14 -6.54 6.30 -1.71
C ILE A 14 -7.53 7.44 -1.94
N ASP A 15 -8.72 7.14 -2.49
CA ASP A 15 -9.76 8.15 -2.71
C ASP A 15 -10.21 8.78 -1.38
N GLU A 16 -10.43 7.96 -0.36
CA GLU A 16 -10.82 8.45 0.97
C GLU A 16 -9.72 9.30 1.62
N ALA A 17 -8.46 8.88 1.52
CA ALA A 17 -7.32 9.67 2.01
C ALA A 17 -7.26 11.04 1.31
N ARG A 18 -7.48 11.08 -0.01
CA ARG A 18 -7.56 12.34 -0.78
C ARG A 18 -8.72 13.22 -0.33
N ARG A 19 -9.92 12.65 -0.15
CA ARG A 19 -11.10 13.40 0.34
C ARG A 19 -10.86 14.02 1.71
N ARG A 20 -10.10 13.34 2.57
CA ARG A 20 -9.75 13.82 3.91
C ARG A 20 -8.50 14.71 3.95
N GLY A 21 -7.81 14.89 2.83
CA GLY A 21 -6.55 15.65 2.78
C GLY A 21 -5.39 14.98 3.53
N LEU A 22 -5.41 13.65 3.68
CA LEU A 22 -4.35 12.90 4.35
C LEU A 22 -3.14 12.72 3.42
N PRO A 23 -1.92 13.08 3.86
CA PRO A 23 -0.73 12.97 3.02
C PRO A 23 -0.22 11.54 2.85
N HIS A 24 -0.59 10.62 3.76
CA HIS A 24 -0.09 9.24 3.78
C HIS A 24 -1.23 8.24 4.04
N LEU A 25 -1.12 7.07 3.41
CA LEU A 25 -2.01 5.93 3.60
C LEU A 25 -1.20 4.72 4.05
N TYR A 26 -1.46 4.24 5.26
CA TYR A 26 -0.83 3.02 5.76
C TYR A 26 -1.58 1.78 5.24
N LEU A 27 -0.90 1.00 4.39
CA LEU A 27 -1.48 -0.22 3.79
C LEU A 27 -1.21 -1.49 4.62
N GLY A 28 -0.71 -1.37 5.85
CA GLY A 28 -0.35 -2.51 6.69
C GLY A 28 1.03 -3.08 6.38
N TYR A 29 1.39 -4.16 7.07
CA TYR A 29 2.66 -4.85 6.84
C TYR A 29 2.79 -5.35 5.40
N TRP A 30 3.97 -5.11 4.82
CA TRP A 30 4.37 -5.67 3.56
C TRP A 30 5.26 -6.89 3.81
N VAL A 31 4.92 -8.02 3.18
CA VAL A 31 5.69 -9.27 3.28
C VAL A 31 6.12 -9.61 1.85
N ALA A 32 7.42 -9.51 1.58
CA ALA A 32 8.01 -9.65 0.25
C ALA A 32 7.59 -10.94 -0.46
N ASP A 33 7.62 -12.07 0.27
CA ASP A 33 7.34 -13.40 -0.29
C ASP A 33 5.85 -13.74 -0.37
N CYS A 34 4.97 -12.80 -0.02
CA CYS A 34 3.54 -13.03 -0.12
C CYS A 34 3.00 -12.55 -1.48
N LEU A 35 2.83 -13.50 -2.42
CA LEU A 35 2.16 -13.25 -3.72
C LEU A 35 0.75 -12.64 -3.57
N SER A 36 0.14 -12.81 -2.39
CA SER A 36 -1.15 -12.16 -2.09
C SER A 36 -1.05 -10.66 -1.89
N LEU A 37 0.11 -10.14 -1.48
CA LEU A 37 0.37 -8.73 -1.15
C LEU A 37 1.22 -7.99 -2.19
N ALA A 38 1.77 -8.70 -3.17
CA ALA A 38 2.57 -8.13 -4.26
C ALA A 38 1.85 -7.00 -5.04
N TYR A 39 0.53 -6.91 -5.00
CA TYR A 39 -0.21 -5.83 -5.66
C TYR A 39 -0.04 -4.46 -4.97
N LYS A 40 0.29 -4.43 -3.67
CA LYS A 40 0.45 -3.16 -2.92
C LYS A 40 1.66 -2.36 -3.40
N SER A 41 2.72 -3.05 -3.82
CA SER A 41 3.93 -2.43 -4.39
C SER A 41 3.76 -1.99 -5.84
N SER A 42 2.54 -2.00 -6.40
CA SER A 42 2.26 -1.40 -7.72
C SER A 42 1.74 0.04 -7.64
N PHE A 43 1.33 0.50 -6.45
CA PHE A 43 0.93 1.89 -6.23
C PHE A 43 2.17 2.75 -5.99
N ARG A 44 2.17 4.01 -6.42
CA ARG A 44 3.30 4.94 -6.25
C ARG A 44 2.82 6.32 -5.77
N PRO A 45 3.63 7.04 -4.97
CA PRO A 45 4.86 6.57 -4.30
C PRO A 45 4.54 5.51 -3.23
N PHE A 46 5.44 4.53 -3.03
CA PHE A 46 5.30 3.48 -2.02
C PHE A 46 6.57 3.42 -1.18
N GLU A 47 6.40 3.48 0.13
CA GLU A 47 7.49 3.46 1.10
C GLU A 47 7.28 2.30 2.06
N ILE A 48 8.39 1.71 2.50
CA ILE A 48 8.40 0.68 3.53
C ILE A 48 9.15 1.18 4.77
N LEU A 49 8.64 0.82 5.95
CA LEU A 49 9.35 1.06 7.19
C LEU A 49 10.40 -0.04 7.37
N GLY A 50 11.67 0.35 7.31
CA GLY A 50 12.80 -0.55 7.51
C GLY A 50 12.99 -0.94 8.97
N PRO A 51 13.81 -1.97 9.24
CA PRO A 51 14.16 -2.38 10.61
C PRO A 51 14.97 -1.31 11.36
N ASP A 52 15.53 -0.34 10.65
CA ASP A 52 16.16 0.87 11.18
C ASP A 52 15.15 1.93 11.67
N GLY A 53 13.85 1.69 11.47
CA GLY A 53 12.79 2.63 11.82
C GLY A 53 12.67 3.81 10.84
N ALA A 54 13.31 3.75 9.68
CA ALA A 54 13.23 4.78 8.64
C ALA A 54 12.33 4.34 7.47
N TRP A 55 11.71 5.31 6.81
CA TRP A 55 10.91 5.09 5.62
C TRP A 55 11.80 5.10 4.38
N HIS A 56 11.72 4.05 3.57
CA HIS A 56 12.50 3.88 2.36
C HIS A 56 11.58 3.69 1.15
N PRO A 57 11.82 4.36 0.01
CA PRO A 57 11.05 4.14 -1.21
C PRO A 57 11.30 2.73 -1.77
N LEU A 58 10.26 2.12 -2.35
CA LEU A 58 10.32 0.82 -3.05
C LEU A 58 10.16 0.94 -4.57
#